data_AF-A0A9P5L7Z5-F1
#
_entry.id   AF-A0A9P5L7Z5-F1
#
_cell.length_a   1.000
_cell.length_b   1.000
_cell.length_c   1.000
_cell.angle_alpha   90.00
_cell.angle_beta   90.00
_cell.angle_gamma   90.00
#
_symmetry.space_group_name_H-M   'P 1'
#
loop_
_entity.id
_entity.type
_entity.pdbx_description
1 polymer ?
#
loop_
_entity_poly.entity_id
_entity_poly.type
_entity_poly.pdbx_seq_one_letter_code
_entity_poly.pdbx_strand_id
1 'polypeptide(L)'
;MHGDDVVKVEILRGGKARQTKLPNANSVPLHYASTRNLLGYDGDTNTTIPIVHPSVLILTKIKRWYSVAESTRPQSIRKARGDFEDMRAILHWLAKNNLRIDFTAYPEKPKEELLPCFRKFYELHVIVHFLLEVTMDAQDFALACN
;
A
#
# COMPACT_ATOMS: atom_id res chain seq x y z
N MET A 1 -12.56 -29.40 -26.09
CA MET A 1 -13.10 -28.88 -24.81
C MET A 1 -12.00 -28.07 -24.16
N HIS A 2 -12.00 -26.75 -24.31
CA HIS A 2 -11.07 -25.84 -23.63
C HIS A 2 -11.90 -25.11 -22.57
N GLY A 3 -11.60 -25.39 -21.30
CA GLY A 3 -12.23 -24.71 -20.19
C GLY A 3 -11.67 -23.31 -20.09
N ASP A 4 -12.53 -22.31 -20.23
CA ASP A 4 -12.27 -20.95 -19.80
C ASP A 4 -11.99 -21.00 -18.29
N ASP A 5 -10.71 -20.96 -17.92
CA ASP A 5 -10.30 -20.67 -16.55
C ASP A 5 -10.64 -19.20 -16.27
N VAL A 6 -11.90 -18.98 -15.92
CA VAL A 6 -12.42 -17.70 -15.45
C VAL A 6 -11.66 -17.35 -14.19
N VAL A 7 -10.69 -16.45 -14.32
CA VAL A 7 -9.97 -15.85 -13.19
C VAL A 7 -11.02 -15.27 -12.25
N LYS A 8 -11.22 -15.92 -11.11
CA LYS A 8 -12.19 -15.50 -10.09
C LYS A 8 -11.67 -14.25 -9.39
N VAL A 9 -11.96 -13.08 -9.95
CA VAL A 9 -11.65 -11.79 -9.33
C VAL A 9 -12.65 -11.55 -8.20
N GLU A 10 -12.26 -11.89 -6.96
CA GLU A 10 -13.00 -11.44 -5.78
C GLU A 10 -12.75 -9.95 -5.54
N ILE A 11 -13.70 -9.11 -5.98
CA ILE A 11 -13.72 -7.69 -5.63
C ILE A 11 -14.04 -7.58 -4.13
N LEU A 12 -13.01 -7.35 -3.32
CA LEU A 12 -13.13 -7.17 -1.87
C LEU A 12 -14.08 -6.02 -1.53
N ARG A 13 -15.29 -6.34 -1.05
CA ARG A 13 -16.20 -5.36 -0.45
C ARG A 13 -15.75 -5.05 0.98
N GLY A 14 -15.45 -3.79 1.26
CA GLY A 14 -15.33 -3.27 2.63
C GLY A 14 -16.62 -3.53 3.41
N GLY A 15 -16.51 -3.76 4.73
CA GLY A 15 -17.62 -4.20 5.59
C GLY A 15 -18.86 -3.29 5.63
N LYS A 16 -19.85 -3.70 6.44
CA LYS A 16 -21.27 -3.30 6.45
C LYS A 16 -21.65 -1.79 6.51
N ALA A 17 -20.73 -0.82 6.44
CA ALA A 17 -21.12 0.60 6.46
C ALA A 17 -20.29 1.56 5.59
N ARG A 18 -19.16 1.14 4.99
CA ARG A 18 -18.40 2.02 4.09
C ARG A 18 -17.72 1.19 3.01
N GLN A 19 -18.04 1.46 1.74
CA GLN A 19 -17.21 1.00 0.64
C GLN A 19 -15.80 1.54 0.85
N THR A 20 -14.82 0.64 0.97
CA THR A 20 -13.43 1.01 0.71
C THR A 20 -13.36 1.34 -0.76
N LYS A 21 -13.54 2.62 -1.10
CA LYS A 21 -13.37 3.10 -2.48
C LYS A 21 -11.90 2.90 -2.82
N LEU A 22 -11.62 2.09 -3.83
CA LEU A 22 -10.30 2.05 -4.41
C LEU A 22 -10.03 3.42 -5.04
N PRO A 23 -8.81 3.94 -4.95
CA PRO A 23 -8.47 5.16 -5.66
C PRO A 23 -8.80 4.96 -7.15
N ASN A 24 -9.37 5.97 -7.78
CA ASN A 24 -9.62 5.91 -9.21
C ASN A 24 -8.25 5.85 -9.93
N ALA A 25 -8.01 4.77 -10.68
CA ALA A 25 -6.73 4.56 -11.38
C ALA A 25 -6.39 5.70 -12.36
N ASN A 26 -7.40 6.41 -12.88
CA ASN A 26 -7.21 7.56 -13.76
C ASN A 26 -6.87 8.87 -13.01
N SER A 27 -7.02 8.90 -11.69
CA SER A 27 -6.79 10.09 -10.86
C SER A 27 -5.54 9.98 -9.98
N VAL A 28 -4.77 8.90 -10.11
CA VAL A 28 -3.58 8.65 -9.31
C VAL A 28 -2.39 8.34 -10.21
N PRO A 29 -1.17 8.72 -9.81
CA PRO A 29 0.01 8.44 -10.63
C PRO A 29 0.18 6.94 -10.85
N LEU A 30 0.68 6.60 -12.03
CA LEU A 30 1.04 5.24 -12.40
C LEU A 30 2.55 5.05 -12.28
N HIS A 31 2.95 3.84 -11.95
CA HIS A 31 4.32 3.38 -12.04
C HIS A 31 4.41 2.27 -13.08
N TYR A 32 5.45 2.31 -13.92
CA TYR A 32 5.65 1.31 -14.97
C TYR A 32 6.68 0.29 -14.50
N ALA A 33 6.19 -0.89 -14.11
CA ALA A 33 7.03 -1.97 -13.63
C ALA A 33 7.31 -2.98 -14.76
N SER A 34 8.56 -3.42 -14.86
CA SER A 34 8.94 -4.50 -15.79
C SER A 34 8.23 -5.80 -15.43
N THR A 35 7.72 -6.51 -16.45
CA THR A 35 7.11 -7.84 -16.31
C THR A 35 8.03 -8.86 -15.62
N ARG A 36 9.34 -8.77 -15.86
CA ARG A 36 10.35 -9.60 -15.17
C ARG A 36 10.30 -9.39 -13.65
N ASN A 37 10.16 -8.14 -13.21
CA ASN A 37 10.13 -7.79 -11.79
C ASN A 37 8.80 -8.14 -11.10
N LEU A 38 7.70 -8.20 -11.86
CA LEU A 38 6.35 -8.45 -11.33
C LEU A 38 5.96 -9.93 -11.34
N LEU A 39 6.28 -10.65 -12.41
CA LEU A 39 5.73 -11.98 -12.69
C LEU A 39 6.81 -13.07 -12.74
N GLY A 40 8.10 -12.71 -12.60
CA GLY A 40 9.20 -13.65 -12.80
C GLY A 40 9.22 -14.25 -14.21
N TYR A 41 8.60 -13.56 -15.17
CA TYR A 41 8.42 -14.04 -16.54
C TYR A 41 9.62 -13.62 -17.40
N ASP A 42 10.26 -14.59 -18.06
CA ASP A 42 11.43 -14.40 -18.93
C ASP A 42 11.08 -14.08 -20.39
N GLY A 43 9.81 -13.81 -20.69
CA GLY A 43 9.37 -13.25 -21.97
C GLY A 43 9.76 -11.77 -22.13
N ASP A 44 9.72 -11.28 -23.37
CA ASP A 44 10.23 -9.97 -23.85
C ASP A 44 10.50 -8.93 -22.74
N THR A 45 11.80 -8.78 -22.45
CA THR A 45 12.35 -8.09 -21.27
C THR A 45 12.02 -6.61 -21.18
N ASN A 46 11.43 -6.03 -22.22
CA ASN A 46 11.07 -4.61 -22.30
C ASN A 46 9.58 -4.32 -22.08
N THR A 47 8.75 -5.33 -21.78
CA THR A 47 7.34 -5.06 -21.51
C THR A 47 7.17 -4.45 -20.11
N THR A 48 6.66 -3.23 -20.05
CA THR A 48 6.30 -2.57 -18.80
C THR A 48 4.79 -2.57 -18.61
N ILE A 49 4.32 -2.89 -17.41
CA ILE A 49 2.90 -2.84 -17.05
C ILE A 49 2.66 -1.61 -16.19
N PRO A 50 1.66 -0.76 -16.53
CA PRO A 50 1.24 0.31 -15.65
C PRO A 50 0.54 -0.25 -14.41
N ILE A 51 1.03 0.10 -13.24
CA ILE A 51 0.41 -0.18 -11.95
C ILE A 51 0.13 1.13 -11.22
N VAL A 52 -0.83 1.14 -10.29
CA VAL A 52 -0.99 2.27 -9.38
C VAL A 52 0.32 2.51 -8.64
N HIS A 53 0.78 3.76 -8.57
CA HIS A 53 2.05 4.08 -7.95
C HIS A 53 2.09 3.57 -6.49
N PRO A 54 3.11 2.81 -6.07
CA PRO A 54 3.08 2.16 -4.76
C PRO A 54 3.08 3.10 -3.55
N SER A 55 3.47 4.37 -3.71
CA SER A 55 3.16 5.42 -2.73
C SER A 55 1.65 5.45 -2.42
N VAL A 56 0.79 5.48 -3.44
CA VAL A 56 -0.67 5.53 -3.25
C VAL A 56 -1.18 4.24 -2.61
N LEU A 57 -0.60 3.09 -3.00
CA LEU A 57 -0.97 1.80 -2.41
C LEU A 57 -0.73 1.79 -0.90
N ILE A 58 0.43 2.27 -0.43
CA ILE A 58 0.68 2.34 1.02
C ILE A 58 -0.25 3.34 1.72
N LEU A 59 -0.53 4.50 1.14
CA LEU A 59 -1.47 5.48 1.71
C LEU A 59 -2.89 4.91 1.87
N THR A 60 -3.33 4.07 0.92
CA THR A 60 -4.64 3.41 1.04
C THR A 60 -4.64 2.28 2.07
N LYS A 61 -3.51 1.56 2.19
CA LYS A 61 -3.34 0.44 3.12
C LYS A 61 -3.23 0.91 4.56
N ILE A 62 -2.43 1.95 4.82
CA ILE A 62 -2.20 2.48 6.17
C ILE A 62 -3.50 2.99 6.79
N LYS A 63 -4.35 3.66 5.99
CA LYS A 63 -5.63 4.16 6.48
C LYS A 63 -6.60 3.03 6.84
N ARG A 64 -6.62 1.97 6.04
CA ARG A 64 -7.42 0.77 6.31
C ARG A 64 -6.90 0.05 7.55
N TRP A 65 -5.61 -0.19 7.62
CA TRP A 65 -4.96 -0.85 8.75
C TRP A 65 -5.22 -0.10 10.07
N TYR A 66 -5.09 1.23 10.07
CA TYR A 66 -5.32 2.06 11.25
C TYR A 66 -6.71 1.85 11.87
N SER A 67 -7.74 1.65 11.04
CA SER A 67 -9.12 1.41 11.51
C SER A 67 -9.32 0.06 12.23
N VAL A 68 -8.39 -0.89 12.07
CA VAL A 68 -8.49 -2.25 12.62
C VAL A 68 -7.30 -2.64 13.49
N ALA A 69 -6.28 -1.77 13.62
CA ALA A 69 -5.00 -2.08 14.28
C ALA A 69 -5.15 -2.56 15.74
N GLU A 70 -6.14 -2.03 16.47
CA GLU A 70 -6.41 -2.40 17.87
C GLU A 70 -7.63 -3.31 18.04
N SER A 71 -8.17 -3.84 16.94
CA SER A 71 -9.35 -4.67 17.03
C SER A 71 -9.05 -6.00 17.73
N THR A 72 -9.91 -6.39 18.67
CA THR A 72 -9.85 -7.70 19.34
C THR A 72 -10.61 -8.79 18.58
N ARG A 73 -11.30 -8.45 17.49
CA ARG A 73 -12.10 -9.40 16.70
C ARG A 73 -11.17 -10.25 15.82
N PRO A 74 -11.27 -11.60 15.83
CA PRO A 74 -10.34 -12.48 15.11
C PRO A 74 -10.18 -12.14 13.61
N GLN A 75 -11.29 -11.82 12.94
CA GLN A 75 -11.26 -11.46 11.52
C GLN A 75 -10.50 -10.15 11.26
N SER A 76 -10.68 -9.15 12.13
CA SER A 76 -9.99 -7.87 12.03
C SER A 76 -8.50 -8.01 12.33
N ILE A 77 -8.13 -8.83 13.32
CA ILE A 77 -6.73 -9.16 13.63
C ILE A 77 -6.05 -9.78 12.41
N ARG A 78 -6.68 -10.80 11.80
CA ARG A 78 -6.15 -11.43 10.58
C ARG A 78 -5.97 -10.42 9.45
N LYS A 79 -6.91 -9.49 9.31
CA LYS A 79 -6.85 -8.43 8.30
C LYS A 79 -5.74 -7.42 8.58
N ALA A 80 -5.60 -6.97 9.83
CA ALA A 80 -4.53 -6.06 10.25
C ALA A 80 -3.15 -6.68 9.98
N ARG A 81 -2.98 -7.98 10.26
CA ARG A 81 -1.75 -8.72 9.94
C ARG A 81 -1.49 -8.76 8.42
N GLY A 82 -2.51 -9.02 7.61
CA GLY A 82 -2.38 -9.00 6.15
C GLY A 82 -2.00 -7.61 5.63
N ASP A 83 -2.70 -6.56 6.08
CA ASP A 83 -2.38 -5.19 5.69
C ASP A 83 -0.96 -4.78 6.17
N PHE A 84 -0.48 -5.27 7.33
CA PHE A 84 0.91 -5.08 7.78
C PHE A 84 1.93 -5.70 6.82
N GLU A 85 1.77 -6.96 6.42
CA GLU A 85 2.68 -7.63 5.49
C GLU A 85 2.67 -6.94 4.12
N ASP A 86 1.50 -6.55 3.63
CA ASP A 86 1.37 -5.79 2.38
C ASP A 86 2.12 -4.45 2.45
N MET A 87 1.94 -3.68 3.54
CA MET A 87 2.64 -2.41 3.73
C MET A 87 4.15 -2.61 3.84
N ARG A 88 4.62 -3.64 4.56
CA ARG A 88 6.05 -3.95 4.64
C ARG A 88 6.62 -4.26 3.26
N ALA A 89 5.93 -5.05 2.46
CA ALA A 89 6.35 -5.37 1.09
C ALA A 89 6.40 -4.11 0.20
N ILE A 90 5.40 -3.24 0.29
CA ILE A 90 5.38 -1.97 -0.46
C ILE A 90 6.54 -1.07 -0.04
N LEU A 91 6.82 -0.93 1.25
CA LEU A 91 7.93 -0.14 1.76
C LEU A 91 9.29 -0.66 1.25
N HIS A 92 9.51 -1.97 1.31
CA HIS A 92 10.73 -2.56 0.72
C HIS A 92 10.84 -2.29 -0.77
N TRP A 93 9.73 -2.37 -1.50
CA TRP A 93 9.71 -2.11 -2.93
C TRP A 93 10.01 -0.63 -3.24
N LEU A 94 9.45 0.31 -2.47
CA LEU A 94 9.78 1.73 -2.58
C LEU A 94 11.28 1.96 -2.34
N ALA A 95 11.81 1.45 -1.23
CA ALA A 95 13.23 1.57 -0.88
C ALA A 95 14.15 0.99 -1.97
N LYS A 96 13.85 -0.22 -2.46
CA LYS A 96 14.64 -0.90 -3.50
C LYS A 96 14.68 -0.11 -4.81
N ASN A 97 13.61 0.61 -5.14
CA ASN A 97 13.50 1.37 -6.39
C ASN A 97 13.81 2.87 -6.19
N ASN A 98 14.33 3.27 -5.01
CA ASN A 98 14.60 4.67 -4.66
C ASN A 98 13.38 5.60 -4.86
N LEU A 99 12.20 5.08 -4.51
CA LEU A 99 10.94 5.80 -4.55
C LEU A 99 10.54 6.23 -3.14
N ARG A 100 9.80 7.34 -3.05
CA ARG A 100 9.32 7.90 -1.79
C ARG A 100 7.80 7.89 -1.70
N ILE A 101 7.32 7.95 -0.46
CA ILE A 101 5.93 8.23 -0.14
C ILE A 101 5.68 9.70 -0.46
N ASP A 102 4.76 9.90 -1.38
CA ASP A 102 4.21 11.18 -1.78
C ASP A 102 2.74 11.23 -1.37
N PHE A 103 2.44 12.03 -0.34
CA PHE A 103 1.08 12.22 0.17
C PHE A 103 0.18 12.99 -0.82
N THR A 104 0.75 13.77 -1.73
CA THR A 104 -0.02 14.53 -2.74
C THR A 104 -0.58 13.62 -3.83
N ALA A 105 0.04 12.44 -4.03
CA ALA A 105 -0.41 11.43 -4.98
C ALA A 105 -1.76 10.77 -4.62
N TYR A 106 -2.29 11.02 -3.41
CA TYR A 106 -3.59 10.53 -2.98
C TYR A 106 -4.52 11.67 -2.52
N PRO A 107 -5.03 12.51 -3.43
CA PRO A 107 -5.75 13.74 -3.10
C PRO A 107 -7.08 13.51 -2.38
N GLU A 108 -7.64 12.29 -2.45
CA GLU A 108 -8.86 11.95 -1.71
C GLU A 108 -8.66 11.94 -0.19
N LYS A 109 -7.41 11.83 0.28
CA LYS A 109 -7.07 11.83 1.70
C LYS A 109 -5.91 12.78 1.99
N PRO A 110 -6.15 13.87 2.73
CA PRO A 110 -5.11 14.83 3.04
C PRO A 110 -4.06 14.20 3.96
N LYS A 111 -2.83 14.70 3.85
CA LYS A 111 -1.67 14.22 4.60
C LYS A 111 -1.89 14.22 6.11
N GLU A 112 -2.59 15.23 6.61
CA GLU A 112 -2.92 15.42 8.02
C GLU A 112 -3.80 14.29 8.57
N GLU A 113 -4.63 13.66 7.72
CA GLU A 113 -5.44 12.49 8.09
C GLU A 113 -4.64 11.17 8.05
N LEU A 114 -3.48 11.16 7.39
CA LEU A 114 -2.68 9.97 7.12
C LEU A 114 -1.45 9.89 8.03
N LEU A 115 -0.81 11.01 8.38
CA LEU A 115 0.33 11.05 9.29
C LEU A 115 0.08 10.36 10.64
N PRO A 116 -1.08 10.55 11.33
CA PRO A 116 -1.37 9.79 12.55
C PRO A 116 -1.41 8.27 12.35
N CYS A 117 -1.75 7.83 11.13
CA CYS A 117 -1.75 6.40 10.80
C CYS A 117 -0.32 5.86 10.71
N PHE A 118 0.60 6.62 10.11
CA PHE A 118 2.02 6.28 10.05
C PHE A 118 2.69 6.34 11.42
N ARG A 119 2.33 7.31 12.27
CA ARG A 119 2.81 7.38 13.66
C ARG A 119 2.48 6.10 14.42
N LYS A 120 1.21 5.70 14.42
CA LYS A 120 0.80 4.45 15.07
C LYS A 120 1.50 3.22 14.50
N PHE A 121 1.73 3.21 13.18
CA PHE A 121 2.45 2.14 12.51
C PHE A 121 3.92 2.06 12.94
N TYR A 122 4.57 3.22 13.06
CA TYR A 122 5.92 3.35 13.60
C TYR A 122 5.98 2.86 15.06
N GLU A 123 5.09 3.33 15.93
CA GLU A 123 5.03 2.94 17.35
C GLU A 123 4.86 1.42 17.54
N LEU A 124 3.97 0.79 16.77
CA LEU A 124 3.63 -0.63 16.94
C LEU A 124 4.63 -1.58 16.29
N HIS A 125 5.45 -1.12 15.33
CA HIS A 125 6.26 -2.00 14.49
C HIS A 125 7.68 -1.47 14.27
N VAL A 126 8.57 -1.75 15.22
CA VAL A 126 10.01 -1.38 15.16
C VAL A 126 10.69 -1.79 13.85
N ILE A 127 10.31 -2.94 13.28
CA ILE A 127 10.90 -3.45 12.03
C ILE A 127 10.70 -2.53 10.82
N VAL A 128 9.71 -1.63 10.86
CA VAL A 128 9.44 -0.71 9.73
C VAL A 128 10.13 0.65 9.89
N HIS A 129 10.80 0.92 11.00
CA HIS A 129 11.43 2.22 11.28
C HIS A 129 12.41 2.65 10.19
N PHE A 130 13.39 1.78 9.90
CA PHE A 130 14.37 2.03 8.84
C PHE A 130 13.70 2.20 7.47
N LEU A 131 12.67 1.40 7.20
CA LEU A 131 11.95 1.48 5.92
C LEU A 131 11.19 2.81 5.78
N LEU A 132 10.56 3.30 6.85
CA LEU A 132 9.90 4.60 6.85
C LEU A 132 10.92 5.73 6.70
N GLU A 133 12.06 5.65 7.37
CA GLU A 133 13.14 6.65 7.27
C GLU A 133 13.62 6.82 5.83
N VAL A 134 13.86 5.72 5.12
CA VAL A 134 14.39 5.77 3.74
C VAL A 134 13.32 6.06 2.68
N THR A 135 12.04 5.84 2.98
CA THR A 135 10.94 6.02 2.01
C THR A 135 10.12 7.27 2.24
N MET A 136 10.20 7.94 3.39
CA MET A 136 9.50 9.20 3.64
C MET A 136 10.41 10.39 3.35
N ASP A 137 9.81 11.56 3.11
CA ASP A 137 10.55 12.81 3.24
C ASP A 137 10.97 13.03 4.70
N ALA A 138 12.12 13.67 4.93
CA ALA A 138 12.67 13.89 6.26
C ALA A 138 11.70 14.67 7.17
N GLN A 139 10.98 15.66 6.63
CA GLN A 139 9.99 16.41 7.40
C GLN A 139 8.82 15.51 7.83
N ASP A 140 8.40 14.62 6.93
CA ASP A 140 7.23 13.76 7.14
C ASP A 140 7.56 12.62 8.08
N PHE A 141 8.76 12.08 7.97
CA PHE A 141 9.30 11.12 8.91
C PHE A 141 9.37 11.70 10.32
N ALA A 142 9.90 12.92 10.47
CA ALA A 142 9.96 13.60 11.76
C ALA A 142 8.56 13.82 12.36
N LEU A 143 7.56 14.15 11.54
CA LEU A 143 6.16 14.29 12.00
C LEU A 143 5.52 12.95 12.38
N ALA A 144 5.92 11.86 11.75
CA ALA A 144 5.44 10.52 12.06
C ALA A 144 6.10 9.91 13.30
N CYS A 145 7.33 10.31 13.65
CA CYS A 145 8.08 9.75 14.78
C CYS A 145 7.92 10.52 16.10
N ASN A 146 7.54 11.80 16.04
CA ASN A 146 7.13 12.63 17.18
C ASN A 146 5.66 12.43 17.48
#